data_AF-A0A2G4H488-F1
#
_entry.id   AF-A0A2G4H488-F1
#
_cell.length_a   1.000
_cell.length_b   1.000
_cell.length_c   1.000
_cell.angle_alpha   90.00
_cell.angle_beta   90.00
_cell.angle_gamma   90.00
#
_symmetry.space_group_name_H-M   'P 1'
#
loop_
_entity.id
_entity.type
_entity.pdbx_description
1 polymer ?
#
loop_
_entity_poly.entity_id
_entity_poly.type
_entity_poly.pdbx_seq_one_letter_code
_entity_poly.pdbx_strand_id
1 'polypeptide(L)'
;MPTGNDIQCVICRRNLLTGERAATYTEPRSGSSVHVCALCFERAEKNGWQLHEEPVPTVVPTDTADRTVRTLKAQVNTLQTQLDTTVERLEDTRDHTSARETEIETLAARLADAEAEGAAVRAALAESERRLEQLQHDVEESQTAQATILRARRRESDEVYLAGIAAEVFNRSPQAATIGLLVGLHGTPTVRIDVIGAALPRPVLIAFAWGEGGRDYRVDIDLVARRFDLVDLVPGGDGRMVERLEPLQGNAEWVDGRIVTAPAEPTIL
;
A
#
# COMPACT_ATOMS: atom_id res chain seq x y z
N MET A 1 51.80 -11.91 83.08
CA MET A 1 51.84 -13.10 82.20
C MET A 1 51.52 -12.63 80.79
N PRO A 2 52.51 -12.39 79.91
CA PRO A 2 52.25 -11.93 78.55
C PRO A 2 51.60 -13.05 77.74
N THR A 3 50.32 -12.87 77.44
CA THR A 3 49.50 -13.68 76.53
C THR A 3 49.43 -12.97 75.19
N GLY A 4 50.18 -13.43 74.19
CA GLY A 4 50.20 -12.79 72.87
C GLY A 4 51.25 -13.42 71.98
N ASN A 5 50.79 -14.37 71.17
CA ASN A 5 51.51 -15.45 70.52
C ASN A 5 52.32 -15.04 69.28
N ASP A 6 53.24 -14.08 69.43
CA ASP A 6 54.28 -13.76 68.46
C ASP A 6 55.65 -13.84 69.17
N ILE A 7 56.16 -15.06 69.35
CA ILE A 7 57.49 -15.27 69.89
C ILE A 7 58.48 -14.80 68.81
N GLN A 8 58.98 -13.58 68.92
CA GLN A 8 59.92 -13.01 67.95
C GLN A 8 61.34 -13.22 68.44
N CYS A 9 62.23 -13.74 67.58
CA CYS A 9 63.64 -13.81 67.90
C CYS A 9 64.21 -12.40 68.03
N VAL A 10 64.71 -12.02 69.21
CA VAL A 10 65.22 -10.66 69.45
C VAL A 10 66.46 -10.32 68.60
N ILE A 11 67.21 -11.34 68.16
CA ILE A 11 68.44 -11.17 67.37
C ILE A 11 68.12 -10.92 65.89
N CYS A 12 67.32 -11.79 65.26
CA CYS A 12 67.02 -11.70 63.82
C CYS A 12 65.66 -11.08 63.50
N ARG A 13 64.85 -10.77 64.52
CA ARG A 13 63.49 -10.22 64.42
C ARG A 13 62.51 -11.07 63.61
N ARG A 14 62.78 -12.35 63.41
CA ARG A 14 61.84 -13.29 62.78
C ARG A 14 60.81 -13.76 63.80
N ASN A 15 59.54 -13.81 63.42
CA ASN A 15 58.50 -14.49 64.20
C ASN A 15 58.74 -16.00 64.12
N LEU A 16 58.83 -16.66 65.27
CA LEU A 16 59.02 -18.11 65.38
C LEU A 16 57.72 -18.81 65.01
N LEU A 17 57.81 -19.75 64.06
CA LEU A 17 56.66 -20.58 63.67
C LEU A 17 56.43 -21.68 64.70
N THR A 18 55.20 -22.19 64.80
CA THR A 18 54.83 -23.32 65.66
C THR A 18 55.72 -24.54 65.38
N GLY A 19 56.31 -25.12 66.43
CA GLY A 19 57.23 -26.25 66.32
C GLY A 19 58.70 -25.88 66.06
N GLU A 20 59.02 -24.60 65.83
CA GLU A 20 60.40 -24.13 65.83
C GLU A 20 60.96 -24.12 67.26
N ARG A 21 62.22 -24.52 67.42
CA ARG A 21 62.90 -24.50 68.73
C ARG A 21 63.29 -23.07 69.08
N ALA A 22 62.84 -22.61 70.23
CA ALA A 22 63.20 -21.33 70.80
C ALA A 22 63.75 -21.53 72.20
N ALA A 23 64.75 -20.75 72.57
CA ALA A 23 65.33 -20.77 73.91
C ALA A 23 65.25 -19.37 74.54
N THR A 24 65.06 -19.34 75.85
CA THR A 24 65.01 -18.10 76.62
C THR A 24 66.41 -17.78 77.12
N TYR A 25 66.94 -16.64 76.70
CA TYR A 25 68.22 -16.10 77.16
C TYR A 25 67.99 -14.86 78.01
N THR A 26 68.86 -14.62 78.98
CA THR A 26 68.93 -13.37 79.72
C THR A 26 69.98 -12.47 79.09
N GLU A 27 69.54 -11.30 78.62
CA GLU A 27 70.44 -10.33 78.02
C GLU A 27 71.30 -9.65 79.11
N PRO A 28 72.64 -9.61 78.96
CA PRO A 28 73.55 -9.21 80.05
C PRO A 28 73.51 -7.71 80.38
N ARG A 29 72.99 -6.86 79.49
CA ARG A 29 72.89 -5.40 79.73
C ARG A 29 71.61 -4.97 80.41
N SER A 30 70.50 -5.61 80.05
CA SER A 30 69.15 -5.24 80.50
C SER A 30 68.64 -6.17 81.61
N GLY A 31 69.20 -7.38 81.71
CA GLY A 31 68.71 -8.43 82.60
C GLY A 31 67.37 -9.02 82.16
N SER A 32 66.82 -8.63 81.00
CA SER A 32 65.53 -9.13 80.54
C SER A 32 65.63 -10.51 79.91
N SER A 33 64.65 -11.38 80.21
CA SER A 33 64.46 -12.66 79.54
C SER A 33 63.86 -12.45 78.15
N VAL A 34 64.57 -12.93 77.12
CA VAL A 34 64.23 -12.75 75.71
C VAL A 34 64.32 -14.07 74.96
N HIS A 35 63.50 -14.26 73.93
CA HIS A 35 63.50 -15.47 73.12
C HIS A 35 64.45 -15.34 71.93
N VAL A 36 65.22 -16.39 71.69
CA VAL A 36 66.15 -16.51 70.56
C VAL A 36 65.77 -17.75 69.75
N CYS A 37 65.82 -17.67 68.42
CA CYS A 37 65.59 -18.83 67.56
C CYS A 37 66.81 -19.75 67.49
N ALA A 38 66.60 -21.02 67.13
CA ALA A 38 67.68 -22.01 67.00
C ALA A 38 68.85 -21.58 66.11
N LEU A 39 68.59 -20.75 65.10
CA LEU A 39 69.63 -20.24 64.19
C LEU A 39 70.48 -19.13 64.81
N CYS A 40 70.04 -18.54 65.92
CA CYS A 40 70.69 -17.41 66.58
C CYS A 40 71.30 -17.77 67.95
N PHE A 41 71.22 -19.02 68.39
CA PHE A 41 71.78 -19.48 69.68
C PHE A 41 73.27 -19.17 69.80
N GLU A 42 74.08 -19.59 68.84
CA GLU A 42 75.53 -19.29 68.85
C GLU A 42 75.80 -17.77 68.91
N ARG A 43 74.95 -16.96 68.28
CA ARG A 43 75.10 -15.51 68.27
C ARG A 43 74.70 -14.89 69.61
N ALA A 44 73.71 -15.45 70.31
CA ALA A 44 73.37 -15.04 71.66
C ALA A 44 74.52 -15.36 72.64
N GLU A 45 75.03 -16.59 72.59
CA GLU A 45 76.13 -17.04 73.45
C GLU A 45 77.41 -16.24 73.24
N LYS A 46 77.79 -15.98 71.98
CA LYS A 46 78.95 -15.12 71.66
C LYS A 46 78.83 -13.69 72.18
N ASN A 47 77.60 -13.19 72.38
CA ASN A 47 77.34 -11.88 72.98
C ASN A 47 77.26 -11.93 74.52
N GLY A 48 77.59 -13.07 75.13
CA GLY A 48 77.59 -13.25 76.58
C GLY A 48 76.21 -13.42 77.19
N TRP A 49 75.21 -13.80 76.40
CA TRP A 49 73.85 -14.00 76.90
C TRP A 49 73.76 -15.34 77.63
N GLN A 50 73.09 -15.35 78.79
CA GLN A 50 72.99 -16.55 79.62
C GLN A 50 71.72 -17.32 79.28
N LEU A 51 71.85 -18.60 78.96
CA LEU A 51 70.72 -19.48 78.71
C LEU A 51 69.96 -19.70 80.02
N HIS A 52 68.68 -19.33 80.05
CA HIS A 52 67.83 -19.47 81.23
C HIS A 52 67.02 -20.76 81.22
N GLU A 53 66.58 -21.19 80.05
CA GLU A 53 65.75 -22.39 79.84
C GLU A 53 66.18 -23.12 78.56
N GLU A 54 66.14 -24.46 78.58
CA GLU A 54 66.48 -25.28 77.41
C GLU A 54 65.51 -25.04 76.23
N PRO A 55 65.96 -25.25 74.97
CA PRO A 55 65.13 -24.97 73.80
C PRO A 55 63.88 -25.85 73.72
N VAL A 56 62.71 -25.26 73.96
CA VAL A 56 61.39 -25.90 73.85
C VAL A 56 60.74 -25.51 72.50
N PRO A 57 59.93 -26.39 71.87
CA PRO A 57 59.17 -26.01 70.68
C PRO A 57 58.13 -24.94 71.04
N THR A 58 57.97 -23.94 70.17
CA THR A 58 56.87 -22.97 70.29
C THR A 58 55.52 -23.68 70.09
N VAL A 59 54.59 -23.51 71.04
CA VAL A 59 53.24 -24.11 70.98
C VAL A 59 52.21 -22.99 70.92
N VAL A 60 51.30 -23.06 69.95
CA VAL A 60 50.12 -22.19 69.89
C VAL A 60 49.13 -22.65 70.95
N PRO A 61 48.57 -21.76 71.79
CA PRO A 61 47.47 -22.13 72.69
C PRO A 61 46.30 -22.69 71.87
N THR A 62 45.95 -23.96 72.09
CA THR A 62 44.93 -24.73 71.35
C THR A 62 43.60 -23.97 71.21
N ASP A 63 43.23 -23.16 72.21
CA ASP A 63 42.00 -22.35 72.22
C ASP A 63 41.92 -21.28 71.12
N THR A 64 43.06 -20.74 70.66
CA THR A 64 43.09 -19.69 69.63
C THR A 64 42.97 -20.24 68.22
N ALA A 65 43.62 -21.37 67.95
CA ALA A 65 43.50 -22.09 66.69
C ALA A 65 42.08 -22.65 66.48
N ASP A 66 41.43 -23.11 67.55
CA ASP A 66 40.06 -23.62 67.48
C ASP A 66 39.04 -22.53 67.14
N ARG A 67 39.21 -21.31 67.66
CA ARG A 67 38.31 -20.18 67.35
C ARG A 67 38.42 -19.75 65.89
N THR A 68 39.63 -19.61 65.37
CA THR A 68 39.84 -19.21 63.96
C THR A 68 39.29 -20.25 63.00
N VAL A 69 39.49 -21.54 63.29
CA VAL A 69 38.91 -22.64 62.50
C VAL A 69 37.37 -22.60 62.52
N ARG A 70 36.74 -22.34 63.67
CA ARG A 70 35.27 -22.19 63.76
C ARG A 70 34.75 -21.00 62.95
N THR A 71 35.42 -19.86 63.01
CA THR A 71 35.04 -18.67 62.24
C THR A 71 35.17 -18.90 60.74
N LEU A 72 36.29 -19.49 60.29
CA LEU A 72 36.50 -19.81 58.88
C LEU A 72 35.46 -20.82 58.38
N LYS A 73 35.12 -21.85 59.16
CA LYS A 73 34.04 -22.79 58.82
C LYS A 73 32.69 -22.09 58.68
N ALA A 74 32.37 -21.16 59.59
CA ALA A 74 31.13 -20.39 59.50
C ALA A 74 31.08 -19.49 58.25
N GLN A 75 32.20 -18.85 57.91
CA GLN A 75 32.33 -18.05 56.69
C GLN A 75 32.19 -18.91 55.43
N VAL A 76 32.84 -20.09 55.38
CA VAL A 76 32.70 -21.05 54.28
C VAL A 76 31.24 -21.47 54.12
N ASN A 77 30.56 -21.82 55.21
CA ASN A 77 29.14 -22.19 55.15
C ASN A 77 28.27 -21.03 54.63
N THR A 78 28.54 -19.79 55.06
CA THR A 78 27.80 -18.61 54.58
C THR A 78 28.04 -18.38 53.09
N LEU A 79 29.29 -18.49 52.63
CA LEU A 79 29.63 -18.36 51.22
C LEU A 79 29.00 -19.47 50.37
N GLN A 80 28.92 -20.70 50.88
CA GLN A 80 28.22 -21.79 50.22
C GLN A 80 26.73 -21.47 50.05
N THR A 81 26.06 -21.04 51.12
CA THR A 81 24.64 -20.66 51.03
C THR A 81 24.40 -19.49 50.07
N GLN A 82 25.29 -18.49 50.07
CA GLN A 82 25.23 -17.38 49.12
C GLN A 82 25.42 -17.86 47.68
N LEU A 83 26.38 -18.75 47.44
CA LEU A 83 26.62 -19.33 46.12
C LEU A 83 25.37 -20.08 45.64
N ASP A 84 24.80 -20.95 46.47
CA ASP A 84 23.60 -21.72 46.15
C ASP A 84 22.43 -20.80 45.78
N THR A 85 22.21 -19.74 46.58
CA THR A 85 21.14 -18.75 46.31
C THR A 85 21.40 -17.99 45.01
N THR A 86 22.65 -17.65 44.69
CA THR A 86 22.97 -16.96 43.44
C THR A 86 22.82 -17.86 42.22
N VAL A 87 23.13 -19.16 42.35
CA VAL A 87 22.93 -20.15 41.28
C VAL A 87 21.45 -20.29 40.98
N GLU A 88 20.61 -20.47 41.99
CA GLU A 88 19.15 -20.56 41.84
C GLU A 88 18.58 -19.32 41.14
N ARG A 89 19.00 -18.11 41.57
CA ARG A 89 18.59 -16.85 40.91
C ARG A 89 19.04 -16.77 39.46
N LEU A 90 20.23 -17.27 39.13
CA LEU A 90 20.74 -17.24 37.76
C LEU A 90 19.97 -18.22 36.88
N GLU A 91 19.64 -19.40 37.39
CA GLU A 91 18.78 -20.38 36.72
C GLU A 91 17.38 -19.79 36.45
N ASP A 92 16.76 -19.18 37.46
CA ASP A 92 15.48 -18.48 37.27
C ASP A 92 15.57 -17.40 36.19
N THR A 93 16.61 -16.55 36.23
CA THR A 93 16.75 -15.50 35.21
C THR A 93 16.96 -16.07 33.82
N ARG A 94 17.71 -17.18 33.70
CA ARG A 94 17.94 -17.88 32.44
C ARG A 94 16.62 -18.40 31.86
N ASP A 95 15.80 -19.03 32.70
CA ASP A 95 14.52 -19.57 32.29
C ASP A 95 13.56 -18.46 31.85
N HIS A 96 13.53 -17.34 32.58
CA HIS A 96 12.75 -16.16 32.19
C HIS A 96 13.25 -15.52 30.88
N THR A 97 14.57 -15.47 30.66
CA THR A 97 15.12 -14.95 29.39
C THR A 97 14.78 -15.87 28.23
N SER A 98 14.91 -17.18 28.41
CA SER A 98 14.53 -18.18 27.40
C SER A 98 13.03 -18.08 27.06
N ALA A 99 12.17 -17.97 28.08
CA ALA A 99 10.74 -17.77 27.87
C ALA A 99 10.44 -16.49 27.08
N ARG A 100 11.08 -15.37 27.44
CA ARG A 100 10.93 -14.10 26.70
C ARG A 100 11.45 -14.17 25.27
N GLU A 101 12.54 -14.88 25.02
CA GLU A 101 13.07 -15.09 23.67
C GLU A 101 12.05 -15.84 22.80
N THR A 102 11.44 -16.91 23.33
CA THR A 102 10.37 -17.62 22.61
C THR A 102 9.14 -16.73 22.37
N GLU A 103 8.75 -15.89 23.34
CA GLU A 103 7.65 -14.94 23.16
C GLU A 103 7.95 -13.92 22.06
N ILE A 104 9.16 -13.35 22.04
CA ILE A 104 9.60 -12.42 21.00
C ILE A 104 9.58 -13.09 19.62
N GLU A 105 10.04 -14.33 19.51
CA GLU A 105 10.01 -15.08 18.26
C GLU A 105 8.58 -15.29 17.76
N THR A 106 7.65 -15.66 18.65
CA THR A 106 6.24 -15.81 18.27
C THR A 106 5.58 -14.49 17.85
N LEU A 107 5.89 -13.38 18.54
CA LEU A 107 5.36 -12.06 18.18
C LEU A 107 5.95 -11.56 16.86
N ALA A 108 7.24 -11.81 16.61
CA ALA A 108 7.88 -11.49 15.34
C ALA A 108 7.23 -12.24 14.17
N ALA A 109 6.94 -13.53 14.34
CA ALA A 109 6.22 -14.31 13.34
C ALA A 109 4.82 -13.74 13.04
N ARG A 110 4.06 -13.42 14.10
CA ARG A 110 2.72 -12.81 13.95
C ARG A 110 2.74 -11.44 13.28
N LEU A 111 3.77 -10.63 13.56
CA LEU A 111 3.95 -9.34 12.90
C LEU A 111 4.25 -9.52 11.41
N ALA A 112 5.12 -10.47 11.05
CA ALA A 112 5.41 -10.78 9.66
C ALA A 112 4.16 -11.25 8.89
N ASP A 113 3.32 -12.10 9.51
CA ASP A 113 2.04 -12.53 8.92
C ASP A 113 1.09 -11.34 8.71
N ALA A 114 0.93 -10.48 9.73
CA ALA A 114 0.08 -9.30 9.63
C ALA A 114 0.58 -8.29 8.58
N GLU A 115 1.90 -8.14 8.42
CA GLU A 115 2.49 -7.31 7.37
C GLU A 115 2.21 -7.88 5.98
N ALA A 116 2.30 -9.19 5.81
CA ALA A 116 1.97 -9.89 4.57
C ALA A 116 0.48 -9.75 4.22
N GLU A 117 -0.42 -9.95 5.18
CA GLU A 117 -1.86 -9.71 5.02
C GLU A 117 -2.14 -8.24 4.64
N GLY A 118 -1.51 -7.29 5.34
CA GLY A 118 -1.65 -5.87 5.03
C GLY A 118 -1.15 -5.51 3.64
N ALA A 119 -0.07 -6.14 3.17
CA ALA A 119 0.43 -5.97 1.80
C ALA A 119 -0.56 -6.52 0.76
N ALA A 120 -1.16 -7.69 1.03
CA ALA A 120 -2.16 -8.29 0.15
C ALA A 120 -3.42 -7.41 0.04
N VAL A 121 -3.92 -6.87 1.16
CA VAL A 121 -5.08 -5.96 1.18
C VAL A 121 -4.78 -4.68 0.40
N ARG A 122 -3.60 -4.07 0.58
CA ARG A 122 -3.21 -2.88 -0.19
C ARG A 122 -3.13 -3.15 -1.69
N ALA A 123 -2.61 -4.32 -2.09
CA ALA A 123 -2.57 -4.72 -3.49
C ALA A 123 -4.00 -4.91 -4.07
N ALA A 124 -4.90 -5.54 -3.31
CA ALA A 124 -6.29 -5.70 -3.71
C ALA A 124 -7.03 -4.36 -3.83
N LEU A 125 -6.78 -3.42 -2.91
CA LEU A 125 -7.34 -2.06 -2.97
C LEU A 125 -6.88 -1.34 -4.24
N ALA A 126 -5.58 -1.36 -4.55
CA ALA A 126 -5.03 -0.73 -5.75
C ALA A 126 -5.57 -1.34 -7.06
N GLU A 127 -5.91 -2.63 -7.06
CA GLU A 127 -6.61 -3.27 -8.20
C GLU A 127 -8.06 -2.78 -8.30
N SER A 128 -8.76 -2.69 -7.17
CA SER A 128 -10.15 -2.21 -7.15
C SER A 128 -10.26 -0.74 -7.58
N GLU A 129 -9.31 0.11 -7.19
CA GLU A 129 -9.23 1.51 -7.62
C GLU A 129 -9.04 1.63 -9.13
N ARG A 130 -8.09 0.88 -9.70
CA ARG A 130 -7.90 0.82 -11.17
C ARG A 130 -9.17 0.35 -11.90
N ARG A 131 -9.88 -0.64 -11.35
CA ARG A 131 -11.14 -1.11 -11.92
C ARG A 131 -12.24 -0.06 -11.85
N LEU A 132 -12.31 0.71 -10.76
CA LEU A 132 -13.28 1.81 -10.62
C LEU A 132 -13.00 2.92 -11.63
N GLU A 133 -11.73 3.32 -11.79
CA GLU A 133 -11.32 4.30 -12.80
C GLU A 133 -11.71 3.86 -14.22
N GLN A 134 -11.46 2.58 -14.57
CA GLN A 134 -11.87 2.05 -15.86
C GLN A 134 -13.38 2.08 -16.04
N LEU A 135 -14.16 1.66 -15.04
CA LEU A 135 -15.62 1.68 -15.11
C LEU A 135 -16.17 3.10 -15.23
N GLN A 136 -15.56 4.08 -14.55
CA GLN A 136 -15.92 5.49 -14.69
C GLN A 136 -15.69 5.96 -16.12
N HIS A 137 -14.54 5.65 -16.70
CA HIS A 137 -14.23 5.98 -18.09
C HIS A 137 -15.24 5.37 -19.06
N ASP A 138 -15.56 4.08 -18.92
CA ASP A 138 -16.51 3.38 -19.79
C ASP A 138 -17.92 3.99 -19.69
N VAL A 139 -18.34 4.39 -18.48
CA VAL A 139 -19.63 5.06 -18.24
C VAL A 139 -19.65 6.44 -18.90
N GLU A 140 -18.60 7.23 -18.76
CA GLU A 140 -18.49 8.54 -19.42
C GLU A 140 -18.53 8.40 -20.94
N GLU A 141 -17.78 7.45 -21.50
CA GLU A 141 -17.79 7.16 -22.93
C GLU A 141 -19.21 6.78 -23.39
N SER A 142 -19.88 5.87 -22.68
CA SER A 142 -21.25 5.47 -22.98
C SER A 142 -22.23 6.64 -22.92
N GLN A 143 -22.11 7.52 -21.91
CA GLN A 143 -22.94 8.70 -21.77
C GLN A 143 -22.73 9.69 -22.92
N THR A 144 -21.49 9.91 -23.36
CA THR A 144 -21.20 10.78 -24.50
C THR A 144 -21.75 10.21 -25.82
N ALA A 145 -21.64 8.90 -26.01
CA ALA A 145 -22.23 8.20 -27.15
C ALA A 145 -23.77 8.32 -27.14
N GLN A 146 -24.41 8.08 -25.99
CA GLN A 146 -25.86 8.23 -25.83
C GLN A 146 -26.31 9.68 -26.05
N ALA A 147 -25.60 10.67 -25.52
CA ALA A 147 -25.91 12.08 -25.73
C ALA A 147 -25.85 12.45 -27.21
N THR A 148 -24.89 11.89 -27.95
CA THR A 148 -24.77 12.07 -29.41
C THR A 148 -25.96 11.47 -30.15
N ILE A 149 -26.35 10.24 -29.80
CA ILE A 149 -27.54 9.57 -30.37
C ILE A 149 -28.81 10.38 -30.09
N LEU A 150 -29.01 10.82 -28.84
CA LEU A 150 -30.19 11.59 -28.45
C LEU A 150 -30.26 12.94 -29.18
N ARG A 151 -29.13 13.61 -29.38
CA ARG A 151 -29.07 14.84 -30.19
C ARG A 151 -29.46 14.58 -31.64
N ALA A 152 -28.97 13.49 -32.25
CA ALA A 152 -29.34 13.10 -33.61
C ALA A 152 -30.85 12.79 -33.70
N ARG A 153 -31.39 11.98 -32.78
CA ARG A 153 -32.83 11.65 -32.73
C ARG A 153 -33.71 12.87 -32.50
N ARG A 154 -33.28 13.85 -31.69
CA ARG A 154 -33.98 15.14 -31.55
C ARG A 154 -34.04 15.91 -32.87
N ARG A 155 -32.94 15.94 -33.63
CA ARG A 155 -32.94 16.58 -34.96
C ARG A 155 -33.82 15.84 -35.97
N GLU A 156 -33.89 14.52 -35.91
CA GLU A 156 -34.84 13.74 -36.74
C GLU A 156 -36.31 13.96 -36.35
N SER A 157 -36.59 14.48 -35.15
CA SER A 157 -37.96 14.88 -34.79
C SER A 157 -38.37 16.24 -35.37
N ASP A 158 -37.40 17.06 -35.80
CA ASP A 158 -37.65 18.36 -36.41
C ASP A 158 -37.96 18.20 -37.90
N GLU A 159 -39.22 18.45 -38.27
CA GLU A 159 -39.72 18.26 -39.62
C GLU A 159 -39.11 19.23 -40.62
N VAL A 160 -38.88 20.48 -40.21
CA VAL A 160 -38.32 21.52 -41.08
C VAL A 160 -36.85 21.20 -41.37
N TYR A 161 -36.12 20.75 -40.35
CA TYR A 161 -34.73 20.30 -40.49
C TYR A 161 -34.63 19.10 -41.44
N LEU A 162 -35.51 18.10 -41.30
CA LEU A 162 -35.53 16.93 -42.20
C LEU A 162 -35.93 17.30 -43.64
N ALA A 163 -36.89 18.21 -43.82
CA ALA A 163 -37.29 18.68 -45.15
C ALA A 163 -36.12 19.36 -45.90
N GLY A 164 -35.34 20.19 -45.20
CA GLY A 164 -34.13 20.80 -45.76
C GLY A 164 -33.06 19.78 -46.15
N ILE A 165 -32.83 18.76 -45.32
CA ILE A 165 -31.91 17.65 -45.66
C ILE A 165 -32.42 16.88 -46.87
N ALA A 166 -33.71 16.53 -46.91
CA ALA A 166 -34.30 15.79 -48.02
C ALA A 166 -34.17 16.56 -49.34
N ALA A 167 -34.42 17.87 -49.33
CA ALA A 167 -34.21 18.75 -50.48
C ALA A 167 -32.74 18.72 -50.94
N GLU A 168 -31.77 18.82 -50.03
CA GLU A 168 -30.36 18.78 -50.38
C GLU A 168 -29.93 17.40 -50.94
N VAL A 169 -30.41 16.31 -50.33
CA VAL A 169 -30.18 14.94 -50.83
C VAL A 169 -30.73 14.78 -52.24
N PHE A 170 -31.96 15.25 -52.47
CA PHE A 170 -32.58 15.23 -53.80
C PHE A 170 -31.81 16.09 -54.81
N ASN A 171 -31.42 17.31 -54.44
CA ASN A 171 -30.70 18.23 -55.32
C ASN A 171 -29.37 17.66 -55.82
N ARG A 172 -28.70 16.82 -55.01
CA ARG A 172 -27.45 16.13 -55.38
C ARG A 172 -27.67 14.84 -56.17
N SER A 173 -28.91 14.40 -56.29
CA SER A 173 -29.26 13.13 -56.92
C SER A 173 -29.40 13.24 -58.45
N PRO A 174 -29.22 12.15 -59.19
CA PRO A 174 -29.52 12.11 -60.63
C PRO A 174 -30.99 12.48 -60.96
N GLN A 175 -31.92 12.22 -60.04
CA GLN A 175 -33.35 12.49 -60.21
C GLN A 175 -33.65 13.99 -60.35
N ALA A 176 -32.80 14.87 -59.82
CA ALA A 176 -32.94 16.31 -60.01
C ALA A 176 -32.84 16.72 -61.50
N ALA A 177 -31.96 16.08 -62.26
CA ALA A 177 -31.84 16.32 -63.70
C ALA A 177 -33.10 15.87 -64.45
N THR A 178 -33.70 14.73 -64.07
CA THR A 178 -34.97 14.25 -64.62
C THR A 178 -36.11 15.25 -64.38
N ILE A 179 -36.20 15.80 -63.18
CA ILE A 179 -37.18 16.85 -62.87
C ILE A 179 -36.90 18.12 -63.67
N GLY A 180 -35.62 18.51 -63.82
CA GLY A 180 -35.25 19.65 -64.67
C GLY A 180 -35.71 19.51 -66.11
N LEU A 181 -35.64 18.31 -66.70
CA LEU A 181 -36.19 18.04 -68.03
C LEU A 181 -37.72 18.18 -68.08
N LEU A 182 -38.42 17.65 -67.08
CA LEU A 182 -39.88 17.77 -66.98
C LEU A 182 -40.33 19.22 -66.77
N VAL A 183 -39.59 20.01 -66.00
CA VAL A 183 -39.82 21.45 -65.83
C VAL A 183 -39.71 22.18 -67.18
N GLY A 184 -38.74 21.82 -68.02
CA GLY A 184 -38.59 22.38 -69.36
C GLY A 184 -39.76 22.04 -70.30
N LEU A 185 -40.43 20.91 -70.09
CA LEU A 185 -41.54 20.43 -70.92
C LEU A 185 -42.91 20.93 -70.45
N HIS A 186 -43.15 20.94 -69.15
CA HIS A 186 -44.47 21.18 -68.55
C HIS A 186 -44.55 22.47 -67.72
N GLY A 187 -43.45 23.24 -67.64
CA GLY A 187 -43.35 24.44 -66.82
C GLY A 187 -43.01 24.15 -65.36
N THR A 188 -43.06 25.18 -64.50
CA THR A 188 -42.67 25.08 -63.09
C THR A 188 -43.65 24.19 -62.31
N PRO A 189 -43.17 23.13 -61.62
CA PRO A 189 -44.02 22.29 -60.78
C PRO A 189 -44.40 22.97 -59.47
N THR A 190 -45.52 22.53 -58.90
CA THR A 190 -45.75 22.69 -57.46
C THR A 190 -44.94 21.62 -56.71
N VAL A 191 -44.15 22.03 -55.72
CA VAL A 191 -43.29 21.12 -54.92
C VAL A 191 -43.79 21.05 -53.48
N ARG A 192 -43.95 19.83 -52.96
CA ARG A 192 -44.29 19.58 -51.56
C ARG A 192 -43.30 18.61 -50.92
N ILE A 193 -42.87 18.91 -49.71
CA ILE A 193 -42.00 18.07 -48.90
C ILE A 193 -42.71 17.77 -47.58
N ASP A 194 -42.96 16.49 -47.29
CA ASP A 194 -43.64 16.06 -46.06
C ASP A 194 -42.81 15.03 -45.31
N VAL A 195 -42.77 15.13 -43.99
CA VAL A 195 -42.17 14.11 -43.14
C VAL A 195 -43.25 13.11 -42.70
N ILE A 196 -43.07 11.83 -43.02
CA ILE A 196 -44.10 10.81 -42.85
C ILE A 196 -43.90 10.03 -41.54
N GLY A 197 -44.98 9.90 -40.78
CA GLY A 197 -45.05 9.05 -39.57
C GLY A 197 -44.22 9.58 -38.40
N ALA A 198 -44.24 8.86 -37.27
CA ALA A 198 -43.46 9.22 -36.06
C ALA A 198 -42.31 8.23 -35.76
N ALA A 199 -42.19 7.17 -36.56
CA ALA A 199 -41.14 6.16 -36.39
C ALA A 199 -39.80 6.69 -36.93
N LEU A 200 -38.73 6.44 -36.18
CA LEU A 200 -37.37 6.83 -36.55
C LEU A 200 -36.63 5.62 -37.16
N PRO A 201 -35.85 5.80 -38.24
CA PRO A 201 -35.70 7.03 -39.04
C PRO A 201 -36.98 7.42 -39.80
N ARG A 202 -37.31 8.72 -39.85
CA ARG A 202 -38.53 9.21 -40.51
C ARG A 202 -38.31 9.35 -42.02
N PRO A 203 -39.13 8.71 -42.87
CA PRO A 203 -39.09 8.94 -44.30
C PRO A 203 -39.63 10.33 -44.64
N VAL A 204 -39.00 11.00 -45.60
CA VAL A 204 -39.45 12.29 -46.14
C VAL A 204 -39.93 12.08 -47.57
N LEU A 205 -41.15 12.49 -47.88
CA LEU A 205 -41.71 12.46 -49.22
C LEU A 205 -41.44 13.79 -49.92
N ILE A 206 -41.01 13.73 -51.17
CA ILE A 206 -40.86 14.88 -52.06
C ILE A 206 -41.78 14.64 -53.24
N ALA A 207 -42.79 15.49 -53.38
CA ALA A 207 -43.81 15.41 -54.41
C ALA A 207 -43.71 16.58 -55.37
N PHE A 208 -43.70 16.28 -56.67
CA PHE A 208 -43.77 17.24 -57.76
C PHE A 208 -45.10 17.08 -58.48
N ALA A 209 -45.82 18.18 -58.71
CA ALA A 209 -47.07 18.19 -59.47
C ALA A 209 -47.05 19.21 -60.62
N TRP A 210 -47.65 18.78 -61.72
CA TRP A 210 -48.11 19.60 -62.83
C TRP A 210 -49.61 19.35 -63.03
N GLY A 211 -50.27 20.16 -63.88
CA GLY A 211 -51.70 20.01 -64.13
C GLY A 211 -52.11 18.64 -64.70
N GLU A 212 -51.18 17.92 -65.34
CA GLU A 212 -51.44 16.65 -66.04
C GLU A 212 -50.94 15.42 -65.26
N GLY A 213 -50.28 15.59 -64.10
CA GLY A 213 -49.73 14.49 -63.32
C GLY A 213 -48.60 14.92 -62.37
N GLY A 214 -47.94 13.94 -61.75
CA GLY A 214 -46.86 14.20 -60.79
C GLY A 214 -45.84 13.08 -60.67
N ARG A 215 -44.81 13.34 -59.86
CA ARG A 215 -43.79 12.36 -59.47
C ARG A 215 -43.47 12.50 -57.99
N ASP A 216 -43.33 11.35 -57.33
CA ASP A 216 -43.07 11.26 -55.91
C ASP A 216 -41.77 10.51 -55.64
N TYR A 217 -40.99 11.04 -54.69
CA TYR A 217 -39.76 10.45 -54.22
C TYR A 217 -39.80 10.32 -52.71
N ARG A 218 -39.13 9.29 -52.18
CA ARG A 218 -38.95 9.11 -50.74
C ARG A 218 -37.48 9.19 -50.39
N VAL A 219 -37.14 10.00 -49.39
CA VAL A 219 -35.81 10.07 -48.79
C VAL A 219 -35.87 9.43 -47.41
N ASP A 220 -35.19 8.30 -47.24
CA ASP A 220 -35.03 7.65 -45.95
C ASP A 220 -33.78 8.25 -45.26
N ILE A 221 -33.97 8.99 -44.16
CA ILE A 221 -32.91 9.75 -43.46
C ILE A 221 -32.63 9.15 -42.08
N ASP A 222 -31.43 8.59 -41.88
CA ASP A 222 -30.94 8.12 -40.58
C ASP A 222 -29.69 8.91 -40.17
N LEU A 223 -29.86 9.88 -39.27
CA LEU A 223 -28.78 10.74 -38.80
C LEU A 223 -27.84 10.01 -37.83
N VAL A 224 -28.32 8.96 -37.16
CA VAL A 224 -27.49 8.12 -36.28
C VAL A 224 -26.54 7.27 -37.13
N ALA A 225 -27.07 6.59 -38.14
CA ALA A 225 -26.28 5.78 -39.08
C ALA A 225 -25.57 6.61 -40.17
N ARG A 226 -25.87 7.91 -40.27
CA ARG A 226 -25.43 8.81 -41.35
C ARG A 226 -25.77 8.29 -42.74
N ARG A 227 -26.98 7.76 -42.89
CA ARG A 227 -27.46 7.14 -44.13
C ARG A 227 -28.59 7.97 -44.73
N PHE A 228 -28.54 8.16 -46.04
CA PHE A 228 -29.51 8.92 -46.82
C PHE A 228 -29.82 8.16 -48.10
N ASP A 229 -31.00 7.53 -48.16
CA ASP A 229 -31.39 6.70 -49.30
C ASP A 229 -32.56 7.38 -50.04
N LEU A 230 -32.38 7.67 -51.34
CA LEU A 230 -33.42 8.26 -52.19
C LEU A 230 -34.07 7.17 -53.06
N VAL A 231 -35.40 7.09 -53.01
CA VAL A 231 -36.21 6.12 -53.74
C VAL A 231 -37.18 6.86 -54.65
N ASP A 232 -37.18 6.54 -55.95
CA ASP A 232 -38.22 6.95 -56.88
C ASP A 232 -39.46 6.06 -56.65
N LEU A 233 -40.59 6.68 -56.31
CA LEU A 233 -41.84 5.95 -56.03
C LEU A 233 -42.66 5.72 -57.29
N VAL A 234 -42.24 6.26 -58.45
CA VAL A 234 -42.92 6.03 -59.72
C VAL A 234 -42.52 4.67 -60.30
N PRO A 235 -43.47 3.75 -60.53
CA PRO A 235 -43.18 2.44 -61.10
C PRO A 235 -42.56 2.54 -62.50
N GLY A 236 -41.43 1.87 -62.73
CA GLY A 236 -40.85 1.69 -64.07
C GLY A 236 -39.66 2.59 -64.43
N GLY A 237 -39.36 3.64 -63.65
CA GLY A 237 -38.13 4.45 -63.80
C GLY A 237 -37.94 5.15 -65.16
N ASP A 238 -38.98 5.20 -65.99
CA ASP A 238 -38.94 5.66 -67.39
C ASP A 238 -39.17 7.17 -67.56
N GLY A 239 -39.12 7.94 -66.47
CA GLY A 239 -39.32 9.40 -66.50
C GLY A 239 -40.78 9.84 -66.66
N ARG A 240 -41.75 8.92 -66.73
CA ARG A 240 -43.17 9.29 -66.89
C ARG A 240 -43.78 9.89 -65.63
N MET A 241 -44.78 10.75 -65.82
CA MET A 241 -45.62 11.27 -64.75
C MET A 241 -46.75 10.28 -64.44
N VAL A 242 -47.16 10.22 -63.17
CA VAL A 242 -48.33 9.47 -62.72
C VAL A 242 -49.51 10.43 -62.61
N GLU A 243 -50.69 9.99 -63.05
CA GLU A 243 -51.92 10.78 -62.89
C GLU A 243 -52.17 11.11 -61.41
N ARG A 244 -52.48 12.37 -61.12
CA ARG A 244 -52.72 12.86 -59.75
C ARG A 244 -54.16 13.36 -59.63
N LEU A 245 -54.91 12.74 -58.73
CA LEU A 245 -56.34 12.98 -58.54
C LEU A 245 -56.65 14.25 -57.72
N GLU A 246 -55.69 14.73 -56.92
CA GLU A 246 -55.88 15.89 -56.04
C GLU A 246 -54.79 16.97 -56.26
N PRO A 247 -55.15 18.26 -56.30
CA PRO A 247 -54.17 19.34 -56.46
C PRO A 247 -53.23 19.39 -55.25
N LEU A 248 -51.92 19.44 -55.54
CA LEU A 248 -50.88 19.50 -54.51
C LEU A 248 -50.80 20.93 -53.94
N GLN A 249 -50.79 21.06 -52.61
CA GLN A 249 -50.42 22.31 -51.94
C GLN A 249 -48.90 22.36 -51.74
N GLY A 250 -48.22 23.32 -52.36
CA GLY A 250 -46.78 23.43 -52.29
C GLY A 250 -46.28 24.10 -51.00
N ASN A 251 -45.17 23.60 -50.46
CA ASN A 251 -44.43 24.21 -49.34
C ASN A 251 -42.93 24.41 -49.66
N ALA A 252 -42.54 24.15 -50.90
CA ALA A 252 -41.20 24.35 -51.44
C ALA A 252 -41.28 24.83 -52.89
N GLU A 253 -40.17 25.35 -53.40
CA GLU A 253 -40.09 25.91 -54.75
C GLU A 253 -39.00 25.22 -55.57
N TRP A 254 -39.23 25.09 -56.87
CA TRP A 254 -38.19 24.68 -57.82
C TRP A 254 -37.58 25.93 -58.46
N VAL A 255 -36.31 26.20 -58.17
CA VAL A 255 -35.60 27.40 -58.62
C VAL A 255 -34.23 26.99 -59.17
N ASP A 256 -33.91 27.39 -60.39
CA ASP A 256 -32.59 27.16 -61.03
C ASP A 256 -32.10 25.69 -60.97
N GLY A 257 -33.02 24.74 -61.17
CA GLY A 257 -32.67 23.31 -61.23
C GLY A 257 -32.53 22.63 -59.87
N ARG A 258 -32.99 23.27 -58.78
CA ARG A 258 -32.96 22.72 -57.42
C ARG A 258 -34.24 23.05 -56.65
N ILE A 259 -34.53 22.23 -55.65
CA ILE A 259 -35.54 22.52 -54.64
C ILE A 259 -34.98 23.51 -53.62
N VAL A 260 -35.77 24.53 -53.31
CA VAL A 260 -35.54 25.47 -52.21
C VAL A 260 -36.72 25.39 -51.24
N THR A 261 -36.45 25.02 -50.00
CA THR A 261 -37.44 25.07 -48.91
C THR A 261 -37.50 26.49 -48.36
N ALA A 262 -38.67 26.96 -47.95
CA ALA A 262 -38.78 28.20 -47.19
C ALA A 262 -37.85 28.13 -45.95
N PRO A 263 -37.18 29.23 -45.57
CA PRO A 263 -36.33 29.23 -44.38
C PRO A 263 -37.18 28.87 -43.16
N ALA A 264 -36.65 28.00 -42.31
CA ALA A 264 -37.24 27.73 -41.00
C ALA A 264 -37.41 29.06 -40.27
N GLU A 265 -38.66 29.49 -40.01
CA GLU A 265 -38.85 30.51 -38.98
C GLU A 265 -38.24 29.96 -37.69
N PRO A 266 -37.35 30.70 -37.00
CA PRO A 266 -36.69 30.19 -35.81
C PRO A 266 -37.75 29.92 -34.75
N THR A 267 -38.02 28.64 -34.49
CA THR A 267 -38.83 28.19 -33.36
C THR A 267 -38.12 28.63 -32.08
N ILE A 268 -38.57 29.73 -31.48
CA ILE A 268 -38.14 30.17 -30.15
C ILE A 268 -38.77 29.24 -29.12
N LEU A 269 -38.02 28.22 -28.67
CA LEU A 269 -38.27 27.47 -27.43
C LEU A 269 -36.96 26.97 -26.81
#